data_AF-A0A7C8I515-F1
#
_entry.id   AF-A0A7C8I515-F1
#
_cell.length_a   1.000
_cell.length_b   1.000
_cell.length_c   1.000
_cell.angle_alpha   90.00
_cell.angle_beta   90.00
_cell.angle_gamma   90.00
#
_symmetry.space_group_name_H-M   'P 1'
#
loop_
_entity.id
_entity.type
_entity.pdbx_description
1 polymer ?
#
loop_
_entity_poly.entity_id
_entity_poly.type
_entity_poly.pdbx_seq_one_letter_code
_entity_poly.pdbx_strand_id
1 'polypeptide(L)'
;MGFLASLPAIALLPSGEDFVKHYTMTLEVNSGLPTGSSGSWVFDLTTSLPVGQIVAEDPFGDIFIVPLCDIFTDIAKVLNAEAVGLPVLPLVRNQDSQSSPPDIDSQKKVQGSLKSFGVATYLASSPATL
;
A
#
# COMPACT_ATOMS: atom_id res chain seq x y z
N MET A 1 7.21 -5.72 -8.51
CA MET A 1 7.67 -5.07 -7.26
C MET A 1 8.07 -3.65 -7.63
N GLY A 2 8.16 -2.73 -6.66
CA GLY A 2 8.55 -1.35 -6.97
C GLY A 2 9.27 -0.64 -5.82
N PHE A 3 9.82 0.53 -6.16
CA PHE A 3 10.50 1.44 -5.24
C PHE A 3 9.67 2.70 -5.04
N LEU A 4 9.31 3.00 -3.79
CA LEU A 4 8.62 4.23 -3.44
C LEU A 4 9.62 5.36 -3.21
N ALA A 5 9.36 6.52 -3.81
CA ALA A 5 10.12 7.73 -3.53
C ALA A 5 10.03 8.10 -2.04
N SER A 6 11.13 8.63 -1.49
CA SER A 6 11.18 9.04 -0.08
C SER A 6 10.53 10.39 0.19
N LEU A 7 10.31 11.19 -0.85
CA LEU A 7 9.70 12.50 -0.77
C LEU A 7 8.32 12.49 -1.44
N PRO A 8 7.30 13.11 -0.82
CA PRO A 8 6.01 13.27 -1.44
C PRO A 8 6.07 14.34 -2.54
N ALA A 9 5.37 14.10 -3.64
CA ALA A 9 4.99 15.08 -4.64
C ALA A 9 3.57 15.58 -4.36
N ILE A 10 3.17 16.65 -5.05
CA ILE A 10 1.85 17.28 -4.88
C ILE A 10 1.12 17.27 -6.21
N ALA A 11 -0.14 16.82 -6.20
CA ALA A 11 -1.05 16.89 -7.32
C ALA A 11 -2.20 17.85 -7.01
N LEU A 12 -2.61 18.64 -8.00
CA LEU A 12 -3.83 19.44 -7.94
C LEU A 12 -4.97 18.62 -8.56
N LEU A 13 -6.03 18.38 -7.80
CA LEU A 13 -7.19 17.67 -8.34
C LEU A 13 -7.96 18.58 -9.34
N PRO A 14 -8.64 18.00 -10.35
CA PRO A 14 -9.42 18.77 -11.32
C PRO A 14 -10.51 19.68 -10.70
N SER A 15 -10.98 19.35 -9.49
CA SER A 15 -11.92 20.18 -8.73
C SER A 15 -11.28 21.41 -8.07
N GLY A 16 -9.94 21.54 -8.08
CA GLY A 16 -9.23 22.80 -7.81
C GLY A 16 -9.23 23.31 -6.37
N GLU A 17 -9.86 22.62 -5.42
CA GLU A 17 -10.02 23.14 -4.05
C GLU A 17 -8.91 22.70 -3.08
N ASP A 18 -8.15 21.64 -3.39
CA ASP A 18 -7.07 21.18 -2.50
C ASP A 18 -5.91 20.47 -3.22
N PHE A 19 -4.73 20.54 -2.60
CA PHE A 19 -3.50 19.89 -3.03
C PHE A 19 -3.37 18.53 -2.34
N VAL A 20 -3.32 17.46 -3.14
CA VAL A 20 -3.15 16.10 -2.61
C VAL A 20 -1.69 15.70 -2.67
N LYS A 21 -1.14 15.34 -1.51
CA LYS A 21 0.17 14.71 -1.43
C LYS A 21 0.08 13.29 -1.98
N HIS A 22 1.03 12.93 -2.81
CA HIS A 22 1.19 11.57 -3.30
C HIS A 22 2.66 11.18 -3.29
N TYR A 23 2.93 9.90 -3.22
CA TYR A 23 4.26 9.34 -3.45
C TYR A 23 4.30 8.70 -4.82
N THR A 24 5.45 8.81 -5.47
CA THR A 24 5.71 8.16 -6.75
C THR A 24 6.35 6.81 -6.50
N MET A 25 5.84 5.76 -7.14
CA MET A 25 6.46 4.44 -7.15
C MET A 25 6.89 4.06 -8.55
N THR A 26 8.17 3.77 -8.69
CA THR A 26 8.72 3.23 -9.92
C THR A 26 8.70 1.70 -9.84
N LEU A 27 8.09 1.08 -10.83
CA LEU A 27 8.02 -0.37 -10.95
C LEU A 27 9.31 -0.93 -11.57
N GLU A 28 9.61 -2.20 -11.29
CA GLU A 28 10.68 -2.91 -11.98
C GLU A 28 10.41 -3.00 -13.49
N VAL A 29 11.46 -3.11 -14.29
CA VAL A 29 11.37 -3.15 -15.77
C VAL A 29 10.44 -4.30 -16.21
N ASN A 30 9.49 -3.98 -17.10
CA ASN A 30 8.42 -4.87 -17.58
C ASN A 30 7.33 -5.23 -16.56
N SER A 31 7.32 -4.63 -15.37
CA SER A 31 6.24 -4.83 -14.40
C SER A 31 5.22 -3.70 -14.46
N GLY A 32 4.46 -3.60 -15.55
CA GLY A 32 3.33 -2.68 -15.64
C GLY A 32 2.15 -3.14 -14.78
N LEU A 33 1.30 -2.20 -14.35
CA LEU A 33 0.05 -2.55 -13.69
C LEU A 33 -1.03 -2.87 -14.72
N PRO A 34 -1.90 -3.87 -14.47
CA PRO A 34 -3.05 -4.09 -15.32
C PRO A 34 -4.02 -2.91 -15.22
N THR A 35 -4.70 -2.60 -16.31
CA THR A 35 -5.80 -1.63 -16.33
C THR A 35 -6.81 -1.95 -15.23
N GLY A 36 -7.27 -0.94 -14.51
CA GLY A 36 -8.17 -1.11 -13.37
C GLY A 36 -7.47 -1.32 -12.02
N SER A 37 -6.14 -1.19 -11.95
CA SER A 37 -5.41 -1.24 -10.68
C SER A 37 -5.62 -0.03 -9.76
N SER A 38 -6.36 1.00 -10.22
CA SER A 38 -6.74 2.15 -9.38
C SER A 38 -7.54 1.67 -8.15
N GLY A 39 -7.27 2.27 -6.99
CA GLY A 39 -7.83 1.86 -5.70
C GLY A 39 -7.15 0.64 -5.06
N SER A 40 -6.18 0.01 -5.73
CA SER A 40 -5.42 -1.10 -5.14
C SER A 40 -4.50 -0.64 -4.03
N TRP A 41 -4.34 -1.49 -3.02
CA TRP A 41 -3.49 -1.22 -1.87
C TRP A 41 -2.03 -1.48 -2.20
N VAL A 42 -1.16 -0.58 -1.74
CA VAL A 42 0.29 -0.75 -1.75
C VAL A 42 0.76 -1.11 -0.35
N PHE A 43 1.61 -2.12 -0.23
CA PHE A 43 2.15 -2.61 1.03
C PHE A 43 3.67 -2.43 1.09
N ASP A 44 4.18 -2.03 2.25
CA ASP A 44 5.62 -2.17 2.58
C ASP A 44 5.89 -3.65 2.83
N LEU A 45 6.75 -4.26 2.02
CA LEU A 45 7.04 -5.69 2.11
C LEU A 45 7.84 -6.06 3.35
N THR A 46 8.46 -5.08 4.00
CA THR A 46 9.20 -5.27 5.25
C THR A 46 8.26 -5.38 6.44
N THR A 47 7.25 -4.49 6.51
CA THR A 47 6.33 -4.44 7.65
C THR A 47 5.02 -5.18 7.39
N SER A 48 4.75 -5.54 6.13
CA SER A 48 3.45 -6.05 5.66
C SER A 48 2.27 -5.12 5.97
N LEU A 49 2.54 -3.83 6.17
CA LEU A 49 1.51 -2.81 6.41
C LEU A 49 1.16 -2.07 5.12
N PRO A 50 -0.12 -1.75 4.90
CA PRO A 50 -0.51 -0.91 3.80
C PRO A 50 0.04 0.51 4.00
N VAL A 51 0.55 1.09 2.93
CA VAL A 51 1.11 2.45 2.93
C VAL A 51 0.22 3.46 2.22
N GLY A 52 -0.65 3.00 1.34
CA GLY A 52 -1.52 3.88 0.56
C GLY A 52 -2.26 3.16 -0.56
N GLN A 53 -2.94 3.93 -1.39
CA GLN A 53 -3.68 3.44 -2.55
C GLN A 53 -3.18 4.05 -3.86
N ILE A 54 -3.20 3.24 -4.91
CA ILE A 54 -2.88 3.66 -6.27
C ILE A 54 -4.02 4.52 -6.80
N VAL A 55 -3.71 5.71 -7.31
CA VAL A 55 -4.71 6.61 -7.89
C VAL A 55 -4.54 6.83 -9.39
N ALA A 56 -3.29 6.81 -9.87
CA ALA A 56 -2.98 7.04 -11.28
C ALA A 56 -1.62 6.44 -11.65
N GLU A 57 -1.39 6.33 -12.96
CA GLU A 57 -0.10 6.00 -13.58
C GLU A 57 0.22 7.13 -14.56
N ASP A 58 1.47 7.56 -14.58
CA ASP A 58 1.93 8.59 -15.51
C ASP A 58 2.38 7.99 -16.87
N PRO A 59 2.61 8.82 -17.90
CA PRO A 59 3.04 8.32 -19.21
C PRO A 59 4.38 7.59 -19.25
N PHE A 60 5.19 7.69 -18.19
CA PHE A 60 6.47 6.98 -18.05
C PHE A 60 6.34 5.67 -17.26
N GLY A 61 5.13 5.35 -16.77
CA GLY A 61 4.83 4.14 -16.01
C GLY A 61 5.07 4.28 -14.51
N ASP A 62 5.31 5.50 -14.02
CA ASP A 62 5.40 5.76 -12.59
C ASP A 62 4.00 5.85 -11.98
N ILE A 63 3.83 5.24 -10.80
CA ILE A 63 2.53 5.15 -10.13
C ILE A 63 2.41 6.22 -9.06
N PHE A 64 1.25 6.88 -9.01
CA PHE A 64 0.91 7.80 -7.94
C PHE A 64 0.14 7.10 -6.83
N ILE A 65 0.62 7.25 -5.61
CA ILE A 65 0.08 6.61 -4.42
C ILE A 65 -0.32 7.69 -3.41
N VAL A 66 -1.59 7.70 -3.00
CA VAL A 66 -2.05 8.56 -1.91
C VAL A 66 -1.80 7.86 -0.57
N PRO A 67 -1.20 8.54 0.43
CA PRO A 67 -0.87 7.92 1.71
C PRO A 67 -2.10 7.46 2.49
N LEU A 68 -1.99 6.32 3.17
CA LEU A 68 -3.06 5.77 4.01
C LEU A 68 -3.59 6.77 5.05
N CYS A 69 -2.68 7.52 5.68
CA CYS A 69 -3.04 8.51 6.70
C CYS A 69 -3.90 9.64 6.12
N ASP A 70 -3.58 10.09 4.90
CA ASP A 70 -4.32 11.16 4.24
C ASP A 70 -5.71 10.65 3.82
N ILE A 71 -5.80 9.41 3.32
CA ILE A 71 -7.06 8.73 2.99
C ILE A 71 -7.97 8.63 4.24
N PHE A 72 -7.46 8.16 5.38
CA PHE A 72 -8.28 8.04 6.60
C PHE A 72 -8.71 9.39 7.15
N THR A 73 -7.83 10.39 7.08
CA THR A 73 -8.16 11.75 7.48
C THR A 73 -9.28 12.31 6.60
N ASP A 74 -9.22 12.06 5.29
CA ASP A 74 -10.23 12.52 4.34
C ASP A 74 -11.58 11.83 4.56
N ILE A 75 -11.60 10.49 4.69
CA ILE A 75 -12.82 9.73 5.01
C ILE A 75 -13.45 10.21 6.32
N ALA A 76 -12.65 10.43 7.37
CA ALA A 76 -13.15 10.91 8.66
C ALA A 76 -13.82 12.28 8.54
N LYS A 77 -13.22 13.20 7.77
CA LYS A 77 -13.78 14.52 7.51
C LYS A 77 -15.09 14.43 6.71
N VAL A 78 -15.09 13.68 5.60
CA VAL A 78 -16.25 13.55 4.70
C VAL A 78 -17.45 12.91 5.39
N LEU A 79 -17.21 11.89 6.22
CA LEU A 79 -18.26 11.17 6.94
C LEU A 79 -18.57 11.75 8.32
N ASN A 80 -17.85 12.80 8.76
CA ASN A 80 -17.89 13.33 10.12
C ASN A 80 -17.75 12.21 11.19
N ALA A 81 -16.83 11.29 10.95
CA ALA A 81 -16.56 10.14 11.82
C ALA A 81 -15.53 10.51 12.90
N GLU A 82 -15.67 9.95 14.10
CA GLU A 82 -14.70 10.13 15.19
C GLU A 82 -13.35 9.49 14.86
N ALA A 83 -13.37 8.30 14.25
CA ALA A 83 -12.16 7.58 13.84
C ALA A 83 -12.41 6.70 12.62
N VAL A 84 -11.37 6.53 11.80
CA VAL A 84 -11.33 5.63 10.64
C VAL A 84 -10.07 4.77 10.76
N GLY A 85 -10.20 3.48 10.48
CA GLY A 85 -9.08 2.55 10.53
C GLY A 85 -9.38 1.25 9.80
N LEU A 86 -8.35 0.44 9.61
CA LEU A 86 -8.53 -0.90 9.05
C LEU A 86 -9.15 -1.83 10.10
N PRO A 87 -9.98 -2.79 9.67
CA PRO A 87 -10.47 -3.82 10.57
C PRO A 87 -9.30 -4.65 11.11
N VAL A 88 -9.20 -4.72 12.44
CA VAL A 88 -8.30 -5.67 13.10
C VAL A 88 -9.02 -7.01 13.11
N LEU A 89 -8.67 -7.91 12.19
CA LEU A 89 -9.15 -9.28 12.28
C LEU A 89 -8.57 -9.91 13.55
N PRO A 90 -9.41 -10.53 14.41
CA PRO A 90 -8.89 -11.37 15.48
C PRO A 90 -8.05 -12.49 14.84
N LEU A 91 -6.76 -12.54 15.16
CA LEU A 91 -5.93 -13.68 14.80
C LEU A 91 -6.54 -14.92 15.46
N VAL A 92 -7.20 -15.78 14.68
CA VAL A 92 -7.50 -17.15 15.12
C VAL A 92 -6.14 -17.84 15.24
N ARG A 93 -5.55 -17.79 16.44
CA ARG A 93 -4.38 -18.60 16.78
C ARG A 93 -4.84 -20.05 16.78
N ASN A 94 -4.50 -20.80 15.74
CA ASN A 94 -4.50 -22.25 15.80
C ASN A 94 -3.45 -22.65 16.84
N GLN A 95 -3.89 -22.95 18.07
CA GLN A 95 -3.04 -23.53 19.10
C GLN A 95 -2.86 -25.02 18.81
N ASP A 96 -2.07 -25.36 17.78
CA ASP A 96 -1.56 -26.72 17.62
C ASP A 96 -0.22 -26.65 16.89
N SER A 97 0.86 -26.65 17.69
CA SER A 97 2.17 -27.30 17.44
C SER A 97 3.25 -26.56 18.21
N GLN A 98 3.41 -26.95 19.46
CA GLN A 98 4.60 -26.69 20.25
C GLN A 98 5.79 -27.40 19.58
N SER A 99 6.72 -26.64 18.99
CA SER A 99 8.07 -27.14 18.71
C SER A 99 9.09 -26.10 19.18
N SER A 100 10.09 -26.61 19.91
CA SER A 100 11.10 -25.94 20.73
C SER A 100 11.94 -24.87 20.00
N PRO A 101 12.57 -23.93 20.75
CA PRO A 101 13.32 -22.82 20.16
C PRO A 101 14.73 -23.27 19.70
N PRO A 102 15.21 -22.82 18.53
CA PRO A 102 16.64 -22.75 18.27
C PRO A 102 17.22 -21.38 18.63
N ASP A 103 18.51 -21.46 18.93
CA ASP A 103 19.41 -20.54 19.61
C ASP A 103 19.62 -19.16 18.94
N ILE A 104 19.96 -18.17 19.77
CA ILE A 104 20.18 -16.76 19.41
C ILE A 104 21.68 -16.54 19.18
N ASP A 105 22.13 -16.34 17.93
CA ASP A 105 23.19 -15.35 17.68
C ASP A 105 23.27 -14.94 16.21
N SER A 106 23.28 -13.62 16.00
CA SER A 106 23.95 -12.85 14.91
C SER A 106 23.14 -11.62 14.54
N GLN A 107 23.49 -10.52 15.21
CA GLN A 107 23.08 -9.16 14.92
C GLN A 107 23.81 -8.58 13.70
N LYS A 108 23.09 -7.65 13.05
CA LYS A 108 23.55 -6.44 12.32
C LYS A 108 24.22 -6.59 10.96
N LYS A 109 23.51 -6.05 9.96
CA LYS A 109 24.07 -5.03 9.05
C LYS A 109 23.01 -4.00 8.68
N VAL A 110 23.15 -2.79 9.22
CA VAL A 110 22.42 -1.60 8.74
C VAL A 110 23.13 -1.13 7.48
N GLN A 111 22.55 -1.44 6.33
CA GLN A 111 22.90 -0.85 5.04
C GLN A 111 21.61 -0.20 4.54
N GLY A 112 21.65 1.07 4.14
CA GLY A 112 20.47 1.83 3.68
C GLY A 112 19.67 1.01 2.68
N SER A 113 18.57 0.43 3.16
CA SER A 113 17.78 -0.53 2.40
C SER A 113 16.79 0.25 1.57
N LEU A 114 16.91 0.14 0.25
CA LEU A 114 15.78 0.44 -0.63
C LEU A 114 14.59 -0.39 -0.14
N LYS A 115 13.52 0.27 0.27
CA LYS A 115 12.29 -0.38 0.69
C LYS A 115 11.58 -0.89 -0.56
N SER A 116 11.24 -2.19 -0.56
CA SER A 116 10.49 -2.81 -1.63
C SER A 116 9.00 -2.80 -1.31
N PHE A 117 8.18 -2.52 -2.32
CA PHE A 117 6.74 -2.42 -2.18
C PHE A 117 6.03 -3.39 -3.14
N GLY A 118 4.93 -3.95 -2.65
CA GLY A 118 4.04 -4.83 -3.40
C GLY A 118 2.66 -4.22 -3.57
N VAL A 119 1.95 -4.63 -4.62
CA VAL A 119 0.57 -4.22 -4.90
C VAL A 119 -0.34 -5.42 -4.71
N ALA A 120 -1.40 -5.27 -3.93
CA ALA A 120 -2.46 -6.26 -3.85
C ALA A 120 -3.70 -5.75 -4.60
N THR A 121 -3.98 -6.38 -5.74
CA THR A 121 -5.20 -6.19 -6.51
C THR A 121 -6.25 -7.20 -6.06
N TYR A 122 -7.47 -6.72 -5.80
CA TYR A 122 -8.60 -7.62 -5.56
C TYR A 122 -9.08 -8.15 -6.92
N LEU A 123 -8.80 -9.42 -7.22
CA LEU A 123 -9.47 -10.09 -8.34
C LEU A 123 -10.89 -10.42 -7.89
N ALA A 124 -11.85 -9.55 -8.21
CA ALA A 124 -13.25 -9.91 -8.11
C ALA A 124 -13.49 -11.11 -9.04
N SER A 125 -13.64 -12.31 -8.48
CA SER A 125 -14.09 -13.48 -9.24
C SER A 125 -15.48 -13.17 -9.77
N SER A 126 -15.58 -12.88 -11.06
CA SER A 126 -16.87 -12.73 -11.75
C SER A 126 -17.65 -14.03 -11.57
N PRO A 127 -18.90 -14.02 -11.05
CA PRO A 127 -19.73 -15.21 -11.09
C PRO A 127 -20.08 -15.48 -12.55
N ALA A 128 -19.69 -16.66 -13.04
CA ALA A 128 -20.05 -17.13 -14.36
C ALA A 128 -21.58 -17.14 -14.51
N THR A 129 -22.10 -16.35 -15.45
CA THR A 129 -23.50 -16.40 -15.86
C THR A 129 -23.79 -17.76 -16.49
N LEU A 130 -24.68 -18.54 -15.88
CA LEU A 130 -25.33 -19.71 -16.48
C LEU A 130 -26.53 -19.26 -17.33
#